data_AF-A0A1W9GPG2-F1
#
_entry.id   AF-A0A1W9GPG2-F1
#
_cell.length_a   1.000
_cell.length_b   1.000
_cell.length_c   1.000
_cell.angle_alpha   90.00
_cell.angle_beta   90.00
_cell.angle_gamma   90.00
#
_symmetry.space_group_name_H-M   'P 1'
#
loop_
_entity.id
_entity.type
_entity.pdbx_description
1 polymer ?
#
loop_
_entity_poly.entity_id
_entity_poly.type
_entity_poly.pdbx_seq_one_letter_code
_entity_poly.pdbx_strand_id
1 'polypeptide(L)'
;MERSNPTGLLRFDFRISGHYSKRLFGRFEVGKRLGKGGHMRTGERQVCERARKIVSLGILLCGGWLMSGCVVLEEKYNAEKARSLNFQRLLTQEEKRTAELDSEVRHTKAELAEFEARNRELSAQVQMAREQMSRLQEEAEAIREATVLERKALEDMQRKGQAFPPKPKKAEPPKALSSGRNGGHQSDKGLMAVNDPAPPMKVTPGMVHVVKAGETLYSIGRRYGIEVDKLKKLNRLPDDIVEIGQKLLVGAE
;
A
#
# COMPACT_ATOMS: atom_id res chain seq x y z
N MET A 1 39.81 13.11 29.15
CA MET A 1 38.41 12.85 29.52
C MET A 1 37.83 11.99 28.40
N GLU A 2 38.11 10.69 28.34
CA GLU A 2 37.68 9.67 29.31
C GLU A 2 36.28 9.95 29.87
N ARG A 3 35.29 9.21 29.36
CA ARG A 3 34.39 8.38 30.18
C ARG A 3 33.60 7.41 29.31
N SER A 4 33.98 6.15 29.50
CA SER A 4 33.24 4.92 29.28
C SER A 4 31.84 4.94 29.91
N ASN A 5 30.86 4.30 29.26
CA ASN A 5 30.03 3.25 29.90
C ASN A 5 29.20 2.45 28.87
N PRO A 6 29.28 1.11 28.85
CA PRO A 6 28.45 0.21 28.04
C PRO A 6 27.29 -0.39 28.85
N THR A 7 26.08 -0.41 28.29
CA THR A 7 24.89 -1.05 28.89
C THR A 7 24.76 -2.52 28.49
N GLY A 8 25.37 -3.39 29.32
CA GLY A 8 24.69 -4.52 29.96
C GLY A 8 24.04 -5.62 29.10
N LEU A 9 24.83 -6.38 28.34
CA LEU A 9 24.43 -7.71 27.87
C LEU A 9 24.64 -8.71 29.02
N LEU A 10 23.55 -9.18 29.64
CA LEU A 10 23.55 -10.20 30.70
C LEU A 10 24.04 -11.54 30.15
N ARG A 11 25.34 -11.82 30.35
CA ARG A 11 25.96 -13.13 30.17
C ARG A 11 25.67 -13.95 31.44
N PHE A 12 24.77 -14.91 31.35
CA PHE A 12 24.59 -15.92 32.40
C PHE A 12 25.74 -16.93 32.31
N ASP A 13 26.86 -16.62 32.97
CA ASP A 13 27.90 -17.61 33.25
C ASP A 13 27.40 -18.54 34.36
N PHE A 14 27.08 -19.78 33.98
CA PHE A 14 26.77 -20.86 34.93
C PHE A 14 28.07 -21.32 35.60
N ARG A 15 28.53 -20.57 36.59
CA ARG A 15 29.65 -20.96 37.47
C ARG A 15 29.15 -22.03 38.43
N ILE A 16 29.38 -23.30 38.08
CA ILE A 16 29.17 -24.42 39.01
C ILE A 16 30.21 -24.29 40.15
N SER A 17 29.83 -23.62 41.24
CA SER A 17 30.50 -23.74 42.54
C SER A 17 29.85 -24.88 43.31
N GLY A 18 30.41 -26.07 43.16
CA GLY A 18 30.09 -27.23 43.99
C GLY A 18 31.20 -27.48 45.00
N HIS A 19 31.07 -26.89 46.19
CA HIS A 19 31.87 -27.21 47.37
C HIS A 19 31.68 -28.70 47.73
N TYR A 20 32.62 -29.56 47.34
CA TYR A 20 32.67 -30.93 47.84
C TYR A 20 33.28 -30.95 49.24
N SER A 21 32.42 -30.93 50.26
CA SER A 21 32.78 -31.09 51.65
C SER A 21 33.29 -32.52 51.90
N LYS A 22 34.54 -32.62 52.35
CA LYS A 22 35.13 -33.81 52.97
C LYS A 22 34.46 -34.06 54.33
N ARG A 23 33.91 -35.27 54.53
CA ARG A 23 33.49 -35.98 55.78
C ARG A 23 32.16 -36.71 55.49
N LEU A 24 31.94 -38.00 55.73
CA LEU A 24 32.57 -39.01 56.55
C LEU A 24 32.60 -40.34 55.78
N PHE A 25 33.79 -40.90 55.55
CA PHE A 25 33.92 -42.31 55.21
C PHE A 25 33.93 -43.08 56.53
N GLY A 26 32.75 -43.49 56.99
CA GLY A 26 32.60 -44.49 58.04
C GLY A 26 33.14 -45.81 57.52
N ARG A 27 34.41 -46.09 57.84
CA ARG A 27 35.11 -47.34 57.59
C ARG A 27 34.37 -48.47 58.30
N PHE A 28 33.46 -49.15 57.59
CA PHE A 28 32.90 -50.41 58.06
C PHE A 28 33.95 -51.50 57.80
N GLU A 29 34.91 -51.62 58.72
CA GLU A 29 35.73 -52.82 58.84
C GLU A 29 34.80 -53.99 59.19
N VAL A 30 34.42 -54.76 58.17
CA VAL A 30 33.92 -56.12 58.38
C VAL A 30 35.12 -56.93 58.84
N GLY A 31 35.27 -57.02 60.17
CA GLY A 31 36.27 -57.85 60.81
C GLY A 31 36.18 -59.28 60.27
N LYS A 32 37.17 -59.67 59.46
CA LYS A 32 37.50 -61.07 59.22
C LYS A 32 37.94 -61.67 60.56
N ARG A 33 37.00 -62.29 61.27
CA ARG A 33 37.33 -63.20 62.37
C ARG A 33 36.72 -64.55 62.05
N LEU A 34 37.58 -65.57 62.19
CA LEU A 34 37.28 -67.01 62.21
C LEU A 34 37.09 -67.60 60.80
N GLY A 35 37.83 -68.62 60.39
CA GLY A 35 38.23 -69.79 61.18
C GLY A 35 37.40 -70.96 60.68
N LYS A 36 38.08 -71.86 59.95
CA LYS A 36 37.74 -73.26 59.61
C LYS A 36 36.27 -73.70 59.79
N GLY A 37 35.66 -74.13 58.68
CA GLY A 37 34.69 -75.23 58.60
C GLY A 37 33.47 -75.15 59.52
N GLY A 38 32.37 -74.57 59.02
CA GLY A 38 31.07 -74.64 59.68
C GLY A 38 29.95 -74.71 58.65
N HIS A 39 29.14 -75.77 58.73
CA HIS A 39 27.89 -75.93 57.99
C HIS A 39 26.99 -74.70 58.23
N MET A 40 26.76 -73.87 57.21
CA MET A 40 25.77 -72.78 57.30
C MET A 40 24.39 -73.36 57.60
N ARG A 41 23.74 -72.88 58.67
CA ARG A 41 22.35 -73.24 58.99
C ARG A 41 21.42 -72.68 57.90
N THR A 42 20.41 -73.45 57.52
CA THR A 42 19.45 -73.17 56.44
C THR A 42 18.79 -71.79 56.53
N GLY A 43 18.66 -71.21 57.73
CA GLY A 43 18.13 -69.86 57.95
C GLY A 43 19.01 -68.72 57.41
N GLU A 44 20.34 -68.82 57.49
CA GLU A 44 21.25 -67.74 57.06
C GLU A 44 21.36 -67.66 55.52
N ARG A 45 21.26 -68.81 54.82
CA ARG A 45 21.20 -68.86 53.35
C ARG A 45 19.95 -68.17 52.83
N GLN A 46 18.81 -68.33 53.51
CA GLN A 46 17.53 -67.75 53.11
C GLN A 46 17.51 -66.23 53.26
N VAL A 47 18.16 -65.68 54.30
CA VAL A 47 18.33 -64.23 54.48
C VAL A 47 19.25 -63.65 53.40
N CYS A 48 20.36 -64.33 53.09
CA CYS A 48 21.34 -63.89 52.09
C CYS A 48 20.76 -63.93 50.65
N GLU A 49 19.89 -64.89 50.35
CA GLU A 49 19.19 -64.98 49.07
C GLU A 49 18.08 -63.92 48.94
N ARG A 50 17.32 -63.63 50.01
CA ARG A 50 16.35 -62.53 50.05
C ARG A 50 17.03 -61.18 49.90
N ALA A 51 18.16 -60.96 50.58
CA ALA A 51 18.96 -59.74 50.44
C ALA A 51 19.46 -59.55 49.00
N ARG A 52 19.96 -60.63 48.35
CA ARG A 52 20.34 -60.57 46.93
C ARG A 52 19.17 -60.22 46.02
N LYS A 53 17.99 -60.81 46.23
CA LYS A 53 16.77 -60.52 45.45
C LYS A 53 16.31 -59.07 45.62
N ILE A 54 16.39 -58.54 46.84
CA ILE A 54 16.04 -57.13 47.14
C ILE A 54 17.04 -56.17 46.48
N VAL A 55 18.35 -56.43 46.58
CA VAL A 55 19.37 -55.61 45.94
C VAL A 55 19.23 -55.65 44.42
N SER A 56 18.98 -56.83 43.82
CA SER A 56 18.74 -56.93 42.38
C SER A 56 17.48 -56.19 41.93
N LEU A 57 16.39 -56.24 42.72
CA LEU A 57 15.19 -55.45 42.43
C LEU A 57 15.46 -53.95 42.53
N GLY A 58 16.22 -53.53 43.55
CA GLY A 58 16.60 -52.13 43.73
C GLY A 58 17.45 -51.59 42.59
N ILE A 59 18.38 -52.39 42.06
CA ILE A 59 19.21 -52.02 40.90
C ILE A 59 18.35 -51.93 39.63
N LEU A 60 17.42 -52.87 39.42
CA LEU A 60 16.50 -52.83 38.26
C LEU A 60 15.55 -51.63 38.31
N LEU A 61 15.00 -51.32 39.48
CA LEU A 61 14.14 -50.15 39.68
C LEU A 61 14.93 -48.85 39.50
N CYS A 62 16.11 -48.72 40.11
CA CYS A 62 16.95 -47.54 39.97
C CYS A 62 17.41 -47.33 38.51
N GLY A 63 17.82 -48.41 37.83
CA GLY A 63 18.20 -48.37 36.40
C GLY A 63 17.02 -48.00 35.49
N GLY A 64 15.83 -48.53 35.76
CA GLY A 64 14.61 -48.18 35.02
C GLY A 64 14.22 -46.71 35.18
N TRP A 65 14.33 -46.16 36.39
CA TRP A 65 14.05 -44.75 36.66
C TRP A 65 15.10 -43.82 36.04
N LEU A 66 16.38 -44.19 36.05
CA LEU A 66 17.45 -43.41 35.43
C LEU A 66 17.30 -43.35 33.90
N MET A 67 17.03 -44.49 33.27
CA MET A 67 16.80 -44.56 31.82
C MET A 67 15.54 -43.82 31.39
N SER A 68 14.46 -43.89 32.17
CA SER A 68 13.23 -43.12 31.91
C SER A 68 13.47 -41.61 32.04
N GLY A 69 14.27 -41.16 33.02
CA GLY A 69 14.66 -39.76 33.15
C GLY A 69 15.49 -39.24 31.97
N CYS A 70 16.40 -40.05 31.42
CA CYS A 70 17.19 -39.68 30.23
C CYS A 70 16.33 -39.52 28.97
N VAL A 71 15.37 -40.42 28.73
CA VAL A 71 14.47 -40.35 27.56
C VAL A 71 13.58 -39.11 27.61
N VAL A 72 13.03 -38.75 28.78
CA VAL A 72 12.18 -37.56 28.93
C VAL A 72 12.96 -36.25 28.72
N LEU A 73 14.25 -36.22 29.10
CA LEU A 73 15.11 -35.05 28.85
C LEU A 73 15.41 -34.87 27.36
N GLU A 74 15.64 -35.96 26.63
CA GLU A 74 15.88 -35.93 25.19
C GLU A 74 14.62 -35.54 24.41
N GLU A 75 13.44 -36.06 24.79
CA GLU A 75 12.15 -35.64 24.22
C GLU A 75 11.86 -34.16 24.47
N LYS A 76 12.10 -33.67 25.70
CA LYS A 76 11.93 -32.25 26.03
C LYS A 76 12.89 -31.37 25.23
N TYR A 77 14.16 -31.76 25.14
CA TYR A 77 15.16 -31.04 24.36
C TYR A 77 14.78 -30.99 22.87
N ASN A 78 14.33 -32.12 22.30
CA ASN A 78 13.88 -32.18 20.91
C ASN A 78 12.62 -31.34 20.67
N ALA A 79 11.69 -31.32 21.64
CA ALA A 79 10.49 -30.47 21.57
C ALA A 79 10.85 -28.97 21.62
N GLU A 80 11.78 -28.56 22.48
CA GLU A 80 12.24 -27.16 22.55
C GLU A 80 13.00 -26.75 21.28
N LYS A 81 13.85 -27.64 20.73
CA LYS A 81 14.52 -27.43 19.44
C LYS A 81 13.52 -27.31 18.28
N ALA A 82 12.45 -28.10 18.29
CA ALA A 82 11.40 -27.99 17.28
C ALA A 82 10.64 -26.66 17.39
N ARG A 83 10.38 -26.17 18.60
CA ARG A 83 9.74 -24.85 18.81
C ARG A 83 10.62 -23.72 18.28
N SER A 84 11.91 -23.70 18.65
CA SER A 84 12.83 -22.65 18.19
C SER A 84 12.98 -22.63 16.67
N LEU A 85 13.03 -23.81 16.04
CA LEU A 85 13.14 -23.93 14.59
C LEU A 85 11.85 -23.50 13.86
N ASN A 86 10.66 -23.75 14.44
CA ASN A 86 9.42 -23.18 13.92
C ASN A 86 9.40 -21.65 14.01
N PHE A 87 9.82 -21.07 15.14
CA PHE A 87 9.93 -19.61 15.28
C PHE A 87 10.90 -19.01 14.28
N GLN A 88 12.04 -19.64 14.04
CA GLN A 88 13.00 -19.16 13.04
C GLN A 88 12.38 -19.11 11.64
N ARG A 89 11.64 -20.15 11.22
CA ARG A 89 10.95 -20.15 9.92
C ARG A 89 9.89 -19.04 9.83
N LEU A 90 9.16 -18.80 10.91
CA LEU A 90 8.19 -17.71 11.00
C LEU A 90 8.86 -16.35 10.84
N LEU A 91 9.97 -16.10 11.55
CA LEU A 91 10.73 -14.85 11.42
C LEU A 91 11.24 -14.66 10.00
N THR A 92 11.82 -15.68 9.39
CA THR A 92 12.27 -15.61 7.99
C THR A 92 11.10 -15.33 7.03
N GLN A 93 9.91 -15.86 7.31
CA GLN A 93 8.73 -15.59 6.50
C GLN A 93 8.23 -14.14 6.68
N GLU A 94 8.23 -13.63 7.91
CA GLU A 94 7.87 -12.23 8.19
C GLU A 94 8.87 -11.27 7.54
N GLU A 95 10.18 -11.52 7.68
CA GLU A 95 11.22 -10.74 6.99
C GLU A 95 11.00 -10.75 5.47
N LYS A 96 10.71 -11.91 4.89
CA LYS A 96 10.42 -12.02 3.45
C LYS A 96 9.17 -11.24 3.05
N ARG A 97 8.07 -11.33 3.82
CA ARG A 97 6.84 -10.56 3.57
C ARG A 97 7.09 -9.06 3.62
N THR A 98 7.87 -8.59 4.60
CA THR A 98 8.22 -7.17 4.69
C THR A 98 9.06 -6.71 3.50
N ALA A 99 9.99 -7.53 3.03
CA ALA A 99 10.81 -7.21 1.86
C ALA A 99 10.00 -7.18 0.55
N GLU A 100 9.06 -8.12 0.38
CA GLU A 100 8.11 -8.15 -0.75
C GLU A 100 7.23 -6.90 -0.73
N LEU A 101 6.61 -6.59 0.41
CA LEU A 101 5.77 -5.39 0.56
C LEU A 101 6.56 -4.10 0.30
N ASP A 102 7.80 -4.00 0.80
CA ASP A 102 8.68 -2.86 0.52
C ASP A 102 9.05 -2.74 -0.96
N SER A 103 9.12 -3.86 -1.68
CA SER A 103 9.36 -3.84 -3.13
C SER A 103 8.13 -3.35 -3.89
N GLU A 104 6.93 -3.76 -3.50
CA GLU A 104 5.66 -3.29 -4.09
C GLU A 104 5.44 -1.79 -3.83
N VAL A 105 5.71 -1.34 -2.60
CA VAL A 105 5.64 0.08 -2.25
C VAL A 105 6.65 0.90 -3.06
N ARG A 106 7.85 0.37 -3.33
CA ARG A 106 8.84 1.04 -4.18
C ARG A 106 8.40 1.09 -5.64
N HIS A 107 7.86 0.00 -6.17
CA HIS A 107 7.35 -0.06 -7.53
C HIS A 107 6.22 0.95 -7.75
N THR A 108 5.19 0.90 -6.91
CA THR A 108 4.04 1.81 -6.99
C THR A 108 4.42 3.28 -6.82
N LYS A 109 5.38 3.59 -5.94
CA LYS A 109 5.95 4.95 -5.81
C LYS A 109 6.69 5.39 -7.07
N ALA A 110 7.43 4.49 -7.72
CA ALA A 110 8.13 4.80 -8.97
C ALA A 110 7.12 5.06 -10.10
N GLU A 111 6.08 4.23 -10.23
CA GLU A 111 5.00 4.44 -11.20
C GLU A 111 4.30 5.80 -10.98
N LEU A 112 3.96 6.12 -9.72
CA LEU A 112 3.37 7.41 -9.39
C LEU A 112 4.30 8.57 -9.77
N ALA A 113 5.60 8.46 -9.50
CA ALA A 113 6.59 9.47 -9.88
C ALA A 113 6.69 9.66 -11.41
N GLU A 114 6.59 8.58 -12.18
CA GLU A 114 6.54 8.67 -13.64
C GLU A 114 5.26 9.37 -14.13
N PHE A 115 4.10 9.04 -13.56
CA PHE A 115 2.85 9.72 -13.91
C PHE A 115 2.88 11.20 -13.54
N GLU A 116 3.43 11.55 -12.38
CA GLU A 116 3.65 12.94 -12.00
C GLU A 116 4.58 13.66 -12.98
N ALA A 117 5.67 13.02 -13.41
CA ALA A 117 6.60 13.59 -14.38
C ALA A 117 5.92 13.82 -15.75
N ARG A 118 5.18 12.83 -16.26
CA ARG A 118 4.39 12.97 -17.50
C ARG A 118 3.35 14.08 -17.39
N ASN A 119 2.69 14.21 -16.24
CA ASN A 119 1.71 15.25 -16.02
C ASN A 119 2.36 16.66 -15.96
N ARG A 120 3.54 16.79 -15.33
CA ARG A 120 4.33 18.03 -15.36
C ARG A 120 4.75 18.39 -16.77
N GLU A 121 5.20 17.42 -17.57
CA GLU A 121 5.58 17.63 -18.96
C GLU A 121 4.39 18.07 -19.81
N LEU A 122 3.26 17.37 -19.73
CA LEU A 122 2.05 17.74 -20.46
C LEU A 122 1.56 19.14 -20.07
N SER A 123 1.64 19.48 -18.78
CA SER A 123 1.31 20.83 -18.29
C SER A 123 2.23 21.89 -18.90
N ALA A 124 3.54 21.61 -19.02
CA ALA A 124 4.48 22.50 -19.69
C ALA A 124 4.19 22.61 -21.19
N GLN A 125 3.85 21.51 -21.88
CA GLN A 125 3.44 21.54 -23.29
C GLN A 125 2.21 22.40 -23.51
N VAL A 126 1.20 22.30 -22.63
CA VAL A 126 0.00 23.13 -22.68
C VAL A 126 0.35 24.62 -22.48
N GLN A 127 1.26 24.95 -21.57
CA GLN A 127 1.73 26.33 -21.38
C GLN A 127 2.44 26.85 -22.62
N MET A 128 3.36 26.08 -23.20
CA MET A 128 4.04 26.47 -24.45
C MET A 128 3.06 26.65 -25.60
N ALA A 129 2.08 25.75 -25.76
CA ALA A 129 1.06 25.88 -26.80
C ALA A 129 0.22 27.15 -26.61
N ARG A 130 -0.14 27.49 -25.36
CA ARG A 130 -0.85 28.76 -25.06
C ARG A 130 -0.01 29.98 -25.42
N GLU A 131 1.28 29.97 -25.11
CA GLU A 131 2.19 31.06 -25.48
C GLU A 131 2.34 31.17 -27.01
N GLN A 132 2.45 30.05 -27.72
CA GLN A 132 2.48 30.04 -29.18
C GLN A 132 1.19 30.62 -29.77
N MET A 133 0.03 30.25 -29.23
CA MET A 133 -1.25 30.81 -29.65
C MET A 133 -1.31 32.32 -29.38
N SER A 134 -0.82 32.80 -28.23
CA SER A 134 -0.75 34.23 -27.90
C SER A 134 0.09 35.01 -28.92
N ARG A 135 1.29 34.49 -29.26
CA ARG A 135 2.17 35.12 -30.25
C ARG A 135 1.52 35.17 -31.64
N LEU A 136 0.90 34.07 -32.06
CA LEU A 136 0.18 34.03 -33.34
C LEU A 136 -1.04 34.98 -33.35
N GLN A 137 -1.72 35.15 -32.22
CA GLN A 137 -2.81 36.12 -32.09
C GLN A 137 -2.29 37.55 -32.23
N GLU A 138 -1.20 37.90 -31.56
CA GLU A 138 -0.55 39.21 -31.68
C GLU A 138 -0.09 39.50 -33.11
N GLU A 139 0.54 38.52 -33.78
CA GLU A 139 0.93 38.64 -35.19
C GLU A 139 -0.28 38.83 -36.11
N ALA A 140 -1.35 38.06 -35.90
CA ALA A 140 -2.58 38.19 -36.68
C ALA A 140 -3.27 39.54 -36.45
N GLU A 141 -3.23 40.07 -35.23
CA GLU A 141 -3.76 41.40 -34.89
C GLU A 141 -2.94 42.51 -35.55
N ALA A 142 -1.60 42.43 -35.50
CA ALA A 142 -0.72 43.38 -36.18
C ALA A 142 -0.96 43.40 -37.70
N ILE A 143 -1.13 42.23 -38.33
CA ILE A 143 -1.47 42.14 -39.76
C ILE A 143 -2.84 42.78 -40.04
N ARG A 144 -3.86 42.51 -39.21
CA ARG A 144 -5.19 43.13 -39.37
C ARG A 144 -5.11 44.64 -39.27
N GLU A 145 -4.42 45.18 -38.27
CA GLU A 145 -4.23 46.62 -38.12
C GLU A 145 -3.52 47.23 -39.32
N ALA A 146 -2.47 46.60 -39.83
CA ALA A 146 -1.77 47.05 -41.03
C ALA A 146 -2.70 47.10 -42.24
N THR A 147 -3.53 46.07 -42.47
CA THR A 147 -4.50 46.07 -43.60
C THR A 147 -5.58 47.14 -43.46
N VAL A 148 -6.02 47.44 -42.23
CA VAL A 148 -7.00 48.51 -41.96
C VAL A 148 -6.39 49.88 -42.24
N LEU A 149 -5.15 50.11 -41.81
CA LEU A 149 -4.42 51.34 -42.09
C LEU A 149 -4.20 51.54 -43.59
N GLU A 150 -3.84 50.48 -44.33
CA GLU A 150 -3.67 50.53 -45.78
C GLU A 150 -4.97 50.91 -46.49
N ARG A 151 -6.10 50.28 -46.15
CA ARG A 151 -7.43 50.66 -46.69
C ARG A 151 -7.78 52.10 -46.40
N LYS A 152 -7.55 52.57 -45.17
CA LYS A 152 -7.84 53.95 -44.77
C LYS A 152 -6.99 54.96 -45.54
N ALA A 153 -5.69 54.68 -45.75
CA ALA A 153 -4.82 55.52 -46.55
C ALA A 153 -5.30 55.61 -48.01
N LEU A 154 -5.75 54.50 -48.58
CA LEU A 154 -6.34 54.47 -49.93
C LEU A 154 -7.62 55.31 -50.02
N GLU A 155 -8.51 55.23 -49.02
CA GLU A 155 -9.72 56.06 -48.95
C GLU A 155 -9.40 57.56 -48.87
N ASP A 156 -8.40 57.94 -48.08
CA ASP A 156 -7.97 59.35 -47.96
C ASP A 156 -7.35 59.87 -49.27
N MET A 157 -6.64 59.03 -50.04
CA MET A 157 -6.18 59.37 -51.39
C MET A 157 -7.34 59.54 -52.36
N GLN A 158 -8.37 58.69 -52.29
CA GLN A 158 -9.58 58.82 -53.12
C GLN A 158 -10.37 60.09 -52.79
N ARG A 159 -10.46 60.48 -51.52
CA ARG A 159 -11.10 61.75 -51.10
C ARG A 159 -10.36 62.99 -51.61
N LYS A 160 -9.02 62.99 -51.65
CA LYS A 160 -8.23 64.11 -52.20
C LYS A 160 -8.32 64.23 -53.73
N GLY A 161 -8.70 63.16 -54.44
CA GLY A 161 -8.92 63.16 -55.89
C GLY A 161 -10.26 63.72 -56.36
N GLN A 162 -11.23 63.97 -55.45
CA GLN A 162 -12.54 64.53 -55.79
C GLN A 162 -12.76 65.88 -55.11
N ALA A 163 -12.35 66.97 -55.80
CA ALA A 163 -12.79 68.33 -55.50
C ALA A 163 -13.83 68.77 -56.56
N PHE A 164 -15.13 68.62 -56.24
CA PHE A 164 -16.24 69.31 -56.92
C PHE A 164 -17.27 69.76 -55.86
N PRO A 165 -17.74 71.04 -55.86
CA PRO A 165 -18.76 71.52 -54.93
C PRO A 165 -20.13 71.63 -55.66
N PRO A 166 -21.24 72.05 -55.00
CA PRO A 166 -22.29 71.15 -54.49
C PRO A 166 -23.69 71.46 -55.11
N LYS A 167 -24.73 70.63 -54.86
CA LYS A 167 -26.18 71.02 -54.84
C LYS A 167 -27.12 69.87 -54.36
N PRO A 168 -28.40 70.11 -53.99
CA PRO A 168 -28.91 69.81 -52.64
C PRO A 168 -30.19 68.93 -52.53
N LYS A 169 -30.40 68.40 -51.30
CA LYS A 169 -31.65 68.12 -50.53
C LYS A 169 -32.86 67.37 -51.15
N LYS A 170 -33.16 66.18 -50.59
CA LYS A 170 -34.43 65.71 -49.92
C LYS A 170 -34.32 64.20 -49.67
N ALA A 171 -34.82 63.52 -48.63
CA ALA A 171 -35.61 63.80 -47.42
C ALA A 171 -35.30 62.65 -46.43
N GLU A 172 -34.99 62.95 -45.16
CA GLU A 172 -35.76 62.67 -43.92
C GLU A 172 -35.39 61.37 -43.14
N PRO A 173 -35.12 61.46 -41.81
CA PRO A 173 -34.85 60.35 -40.86
C PRO A 173 -36.08 60.09 -39.94
N PRO A 174 -36.07 59.36 -38.79
CA PRO A 174 -35.10 58.42 -38.16
C PRO A 174 -35.83 57.09 -37.71
N LYS A 175 -35.23 56.01 -37.21
CA LYS A 175 -34.58 55.83 -35.88
C LYS A 175 -34.10 54.37 -35.75
N ALA A 176 -32.84 54.20 -35.35
CA ALA A 176 -32.42 53.21 -34.36
C ALA A 176 -31.10 53.69 -33.73
N LEU A 177 -31.21 54.67 -32.82
CA LEU A 177 -30.31 54.85 -31.68
C LEU A 177 -30.60 53.64 -30.74
N SER A 178 -29.71 53.09 -29.93
CA SER A 178 -28.44 53.47 -29.32
C SER A 178 -28.00 52.18 -28.61
N SER A 179 -26.72 51.87 -28.44
CA SER A 179 -25.86 52.35 -27.34
C SER A 179 -24.83 51.22 -27.18
N GLY A 180 -23.52 51.47 -27.25
CA GLY A 180 -22.68 51.74 -26.06
C GLY A 180 -22.39 50.45 -25.28
N ARG A 181 -21.18 50.08 -24.85
CA ARG A 181 -19.88 50.75 -24.76
C ARG A 181 -18.88 49.69 -24.21
N ASN A 182 -17.62 49.79 -24.65
CA ASN A 182 -16.35 49.31 -24.08
C ASN A 182 -16.31 48.17 -23.03
N GLY A 183 -15.52 47.14 -23.34
CA GLY A 183 -14.12 47.01 -22.87
C GLY A 183 -13.86 46.43 -21.48
N GLY A 184 -13.01 45.39 -21.44
CA GLY A 184 -12.10 45.12 -20.31
C GLY A 184 -12.17 43.71 -19.69
N HIS A 185 -11.06 42.98 -19.80
CA HIS A 185 -10.62 41.84 -18.99
C HIS A 185 -10.81 42.10 -17.46
N GLN A 186 -10.92 41.15 -16.54
CA GLN A 186 -10.04 39.99 -16.31
C GLN A 186 -10.65 39.07 -15.22
N SER A 187 -10.31 37.78 -15.29
CA SER A 187 -10.23 36.76 -14.23
C SER A 187 -10.45 37.18 -12.75
N ASP A 188 -11.24 36.41 -12.00
CA ASP A 188 -10.77 35.31 -11.12
C ASP A 188 -11.82 34.94 -10.03
N LYS A 189 -11.78 33.67 -9.60
CA LYS A 189 -12.39 33.01 -8.42
C LYS A 189 -13.82 32.45 -8.46
N GLY A 190 -13.88 31.12 -8.24
CA GLY A 190 -14.90 30.44 -7.42
C GLY A 190 -16.08 29.89 -8.22
N LEU A 191 -16.01 28.64 -8.71
CA LEU A 191 -16.51 27.44 -8.03
C LEU A 191 -17.92 27.58 -7.41
N MET A 192 -18.80 26.66 -7.87
CA MET A 192 -20.08 26.23 -7.31
C MET A 192 -21.32 27.01 -7.79
N ALA A 193 -22.03 26.45 -8.78
CA ALA A 193 -23.45 26.10 -8.68
C ALA A 193 -24.09 25.89 -10.07
N VAL A 194 -24.06 24.66 -10.59
CA VAL A 194 -25.24 24.09 -11.27
C VAL A 194 -25.26 22.59 -10.98
N ASN A 195 -25.69 22.22 -9.77
CA ASN A 195 -26.04 20.85 -9.43
C ASN A 195 -27.51 20.84 -9.00
N ASP A 196 -28.41 20.96 -9.97
CA ASP A 196 -29.76 20.42 -9.83
C ASP A 196 -29.89 19.25 -10.81
N PRO A 197 -30.02 18.01 -10.31
CA PRO A 197 -30.04 16.83 -11.15
C PRO A 197 -31.37 16.71 -11.88
N ALA A 198 -31.31 16.43 -13.19
CA ALA A 198 -32.45 15.89 -13.90
C ALA A 198 -32.98 14.64 -13.15
N PRO A 199 -34.30 14.45 -13.06
CA PRO A 199 -34.88 13.32 -12.35
C PRO A 199 -34.31 12.00 -12.90
N PRO A 200 -33.96 11.04 -12.02
CA PRO A 200 -33.37 9.77 -12.45
C PRO A 200 -34.33 9.08 -13.41
N MET A 201 -33.83 8.74 -14.60
CA MET A 201 -34.62 7.98 -15.56
C MET A 201 -34.89 6.59 -14.97
N LYS A 202 -36.17 6.17 -14.99
CA LYS A 202 -36.54 4.82 -14.54
C LYS A 202 -35.82 3.77 -15.39
N VAL A 203 -35.01 2.95 -14.74
CA VAL A 203 -34.30 1.83 -15.35
C VAL A 203 -35.24 0.64 -15.53
N THR A 204 -35.23 0.07 -16.73
CA THR A 204 -35.86 -1.22 -17.03
C THR A 204 -34.81 -2.34 -17.00
N PRO A 205 -35.16 -3.54 -16.52
CA PRO A 205 -34.33 -4.74 -16.66
C PRO A 205 -33.75 -4.91 -18.07
N GLY A 206 -32.45 -5.20 -18.17
CA GLY A 206 -31.77 -5.45 -19.44
C GLY A 206 -31.41 -4.21 -20.27
N MET A 207 -31.60 -2.99 -19.75
CA MET A 207 -31.23 -1.76 -20.46
C MET A 207 -29.70 -1.61 -20.58
N VAL A 208 -29.22 -1.25 -21.77
CA VAL A 208 -27.80 -1.03 -22.10
C VAL A 208 -27.56 0.43 -22.50
N HIS A 209 -26.55 1.05 -21.90
CA HIS A 209 -26.08 2.40 -22.22
C HIS A 209 -24.75 2.35 -22.97
N VAL A 210 -24.60 3.17 -24.01
CA VAL A 210 -23.33 3.31 -24.75
C VAL A 210 -22.65 4.58 -24.26
N VAL A 211 -21.46 4.44 -23.70
CA VAL A 211 -20.69 5.55 -23.12
C VAL A 211 -20.32 6.56 -24.19
N LYS A 212 -20.66 7.83 -23.97
CA LYS A 212 -20.28 8.96 -24.85
C LYS A 212 -19.03 9.67 -24.34
N ALA A 213 -18.40 10.44 -25.22
CA ALA A 213 -17.23 11.25 -24.86
C ALA A 213 -17.56 12.20 -23.70
N GLY A 214 -16.74 12.17 -22.64
CA GLY A 214 -16.91 12.99 -21.45
C GLY A 214 -17.87 12.42 -20.39
N GLU A 215 -18.46 11.24 -20.61
CA GLU A 215 -19.24 10.55 -19.58
C GLU A 215 -18.32 9.73 -18.66
N THR A 216 -18.60 9.76 -17.37
CA THR A 216 -17.95 8.93 -16.35
C THR A 216 -18.96 7.96 -15.73
N LEU A 217 -18.48 6.87 -15.13
CA LEU A 217 -19.29 5.94 -14.34
C LEU A 217 -20.18 6.66 -13.32
N TYR A 218 -19.67 7.71 -12.68
CA TYR A 218 -20.43 8.56 -11.76
C TYR A 218 -21.59 9.28 -12.45
N SER A 219 -21.34 9.94 -13.59
CA SER A 219 -22.38 10.65 -14.34
C SER A 219 -23.47 9.72 -14.89
N ILE A 220 -23.08 8.51 -15.30
CA ILE A 220 -23.99 7.47 -15.81
C ILE A 220 -24.82 6.90 -14.66
N GLY A 221 -24.19 6.54 -13.54
CA GLY A 221 -24.90 6.08 -12.34
C GLY A 221 -25.91 7.11 -11.84
N ARG A 222 -25.54 8.39 -11.80
CA ARG A 222 -26.45 9.49 -11.44
C ARG A 222 -27.63 9.63 -12.41
N ARG A 223 -27.40 9.48 -13.71
CA ARG A 223 -28.45 9.56 -14.74
C ARG A 223 -29.52 8.46 -14.57
N TYR A 224 -29.08 7.26 -14.21
CA TYR A 224 -29.93 6.07 -14.07
C TYR A 224 -30.34 5.77 -12.61
N GLY A 225 -29.87 6.56 -11.64
CA GLY A 225 -30.15 6.34 -10.22
C GLY A 225 -29.49 5.09 -9.63
N ILE A 226 -28.33 4.67 -10.15
CA ILE A 226 -27.60 3.47 -9.73
C ILE A 226 -26.30 3.89 -9.06
N GLU A 227 -25.95 3.23 -7.98
CA GLU A 227 -24.64 3.39 -7.34
C GLU A 227 -23.53 2.87 -8.25
N VAL A 228 -22.40 3.59 -8.26
CA VAL A 228 -21.24 3.26 -9.10
C VAL A 228 -20.74 1.85 -8.81
N ASP A 229 -20.68 1.43 -7.55
CA ASP A 229 -20.25 0.08 -7.16
C ASP A 229 -21.16 -1.01 -7.73
N LYS A 230 -22.47 -0.76 -7.75
CA LYS A 230 -23.45 -1.69 -8.33
C LYS A 230 -23.28 -1.77 -9.85
N LEU A 231 -23.06 -0.63 -10.50
CA LEU A 231 -22.81 -0.55 -11.94
C LEU A 231 -21.51 -1.27 -12.35
N LYS A 232 -20.44 -1.15 -11.54
CA LYS A 232 -19.17 -1.87 -11.72
C LYS A 232 -19.36 -3.38 -11.59
N LYS A 233 -20.04 -3.83 -10.52
CA LYS A 233 -20.32 -5.25 -10.29
C LYS A 233 -21.14 -5.86 -11.43
N LEU A 234 -22.15 -5.12 -11.89
CA LEU A 234 -23.03 -5.54 -12.99
C LEU A 234 -22.26 -5.75 -14.31
N ASN A 235 -21.27 -4.90 -14.57
CA ASN A 235 -20.47 -4.92 -15.82
C ASN A 235 -19.08 -5.56 -15.66
N ARG A 236 -18.76 -6.09 -14.47
CA ARG A 236 -17.45 -6.68 -14.12
C ARG A 236 -16.27 -5.76 -14.48
N LEU A 237 -16.41 -4.47 -14.23
CA LEU A 237 -15.36 -3.49 -14.51
C LEU A 237 -14.25 -3.58 -13.46
N PRO A 238 -12.97 -3.63 -13.87
CA PRO A 238 -11.84 -3.65 -12.93
C PRO A 238 -11.71 -2.33 -12.17
N ASP A 239 -11.93 -1.21 -12.86
CA ASP A 239 -11.69 0.15 -12.35
C ASP A 239 -12.85 1.11 -12.66
N ASP A 240 -12.69 2.37 -12.24
CA ASP A 240 -13.65 3.45 -12.48
C ASP A 240 -13.49 4.10 -13.87
N ILE A 241 -12.62 3.53 -14.71
CA ILE A 241 -12.32 4.01 -16.06
C ILE A 241 -13.26 3.33 -17.06
N VAL A 242 -13.96 4.13 -17.85
CA VAL A 242 -14.84 3.68 -18.94
C VAL A 242 -14.37 4.26 -20.26
N GLU A 243 -14.37 3.42 -21.29
CA GLU A 243 -13.96 3.82 -22.63
C GLU A 243 -15.15 4.35 -23.44
N ILE A 244 -14.86 5.29 -24.36
CA ILE A 244 -15.86 5.85 -25.25
C ILE A 244 -16.36 4.74 -26.19
N GLY A 245 -17.68 4.57 -26.28
CA GLY A 245 -18.31 3.51 -27.07
C GLY A 245 -18.49 2.18 -26.31
N GLN A 246 -18.04 2.09 -25.06
CA GLN A 246 -18.26 0.91 -24.22
C GLN A 246 -19.75 0.73 -23.92
N LYS A 247 -20.23 -0.52 -23.99
CA LYS A 247 -21.61 -0.88 -23.65
C LYS A 247 -21.67 -1.26 -22.17
N LEU A 248 -22.49 -0.55 -21.40
CA LEU A 248 -22.72 -0.81 -19.98
C LEU A 248 -24.17 -1.22 -19.75
N LEU A 249 -24.38 -2.36 -19.10
CA LEU A 249 -25.65 -2.74 -18.52
C LEU A 249 -25.99 -1.79 -17.38
N VAL A 250 -27.14 -1.11 -17.49
CA VAL A 250 -27.68 -0.18 -16.48
C VAL A 250 -28.97 -0.71 -15.85
N GLY A 251 -29.51 -1.84 -16.31
CA GLY A 251 -30.65 -2.49 -15.66
C GLY A 251 -30.31 -3.95 -15.37
N ALA A 252 -30.26 -4.32 -14.09
CA ALA A 252 -30.32 -5.73 -13.69
C ALA A 252 -31.77 -6.20 -13.70
N GLU A 253 -32.02 -7.46 -14.05
CA GLU A 253 -33.34 -8.09 -13.85
C GLU A 253 -33.71 -8.22 -12.37
#